data_AF-A0A0A2VXP3-F1
#
_entry.id   AF-A0A0A2VXP3-F1
#
_cell.length_a   1.000
_cell.length_b   1.000
_cell.length_c   1.000
_cell.angle_alpha   90.00
_cell.angle_beta   90.00
_cell.angle_gamma   90.00
#
_symmetry.space_group_name_H-M   'P 1'
#
loop_
_entity.id
_entity.type
_entity.pdbx_description
1 polymer ?
#
loop_
_entity_poly.entity_id
_entity_poly.type
_entity_poly.pdbx_seq_one_letter_code
_entity_poly.pdbx_strand_id
1 'polypeptide(L)'
;MVIVGAGPVGSLAALYAARRGYQVEVYELRPDLRDPRIVPLNFTKSINLALSERGINAIRHADLPDLLQDILGACVPMRGRMIHGKKPSGALYEVPQDFDVHGRVSLLPLPGRRYHFMQRPN
;
A
#
# COMPACT_ATOMS: atom_id res chain seq x y z
N MET A 1 27.25 -4.20 -5.57
CA MET A 1 26.49 -4.16 -4.31
C MET A 1 25.44 -5.25 -4.39
N VAL A 2 25.35 -6.11 -3.38
CA VAL A 2 24.41 -7.24 -3.38
C VAL A 2 23.27 -6.94 -2.41
N ILE A 3 22.04 -7.16 -2.85
CA ILE A 3 20.83 -7.10 -2.04
C ILE A 3 20.19 -8.49 -2.05
N VAL A 4 19.90 -9.01 -0.86
CA VAL A 4 19.22 -10.29 -0.69
C VAL A 4 17.78 -10.02 -0.25
N GLY A 5 16.82 -10.43 -1.08
CA GLY A 5 15.38 -10.22 -0.94
C GLY A 5 14.83 -9.14 -1.87
N ALA A 6 13.90 -9.52 -2.75
CA ALA A 6 13.19 -8.62 -3.68
C ALA A 6 11.79 -8.23 -3.16
N GLY A 7 11.64 -8.14 -1.83
CA GLY A 7 10.45 -7.57 -1.20
C GLY A 7 10.41 -6.03 -1.31
N PRO A 8 9.37 -5.37 -0.77
CA PRO A 8 9.21 -3.92 -0.90
C PRO A 8 10.43 -3.10 -0.44
N VAL A 9 11.06 -3.49 0.67
CA VAL A 9 12.24 -2.80 1.20
C VAL A 9 13.49 -3.04 0.34
N GLY A 10 13.75 -4.30 -0.03
CA GLY A 10 14.93 -4.65 -0.82
C GLY A 10 14.88 -4.07 -2.23
N SER A 11 13.71 -4.11 -2.87
CA SER A 11 13.47 -3.48 -4.16
C SER A 11 13.67 -1.96 -4.10
N LEU A 12 13.12 -1.28 -3.08
CA LEU A 12 13.36 0.15 -2.91
C LEU A 12 14.84 0.45 -2.67
N ALA A 13 15.52 -0.29 -1.79
CA ALA A 13 16.95 -0.14 -1.54
C ALA A 13 17.80 -0.32 -2.80
N ALA A 14 17.43 -1.28 -3.67
CA ALA A 14 18.08 -1.51 -4.95
C ALA A 14 17.99 -0.29 -5.87
N LEU A 15 16.80 0.32 -5.95
CA LEU A 15 16.58 1.53 -6.73
C LEU A 15 17.44 2.70 -6.21
N TYR A 16 17.49 2.90 -4.89
CA TYR A 16 18.34 3.94 -4.28
C TYR A 16 19.82 3.74 -4.58
N ALA A 17 20.30 2.50 -4.52
CA ALA A 17 21.70 2.20 -4.78
C ALA A 17 22.06 2.30 -6.25
N ALA A 18 21.23 1.79 -7.15
CA ALA A 18 21.42 1.95 -8.59
C ALA A 18 21.50 3.43 -8.98
N ARG A 19 20.62 4.26 -8.39
CA ARG A 19 20.65 5.73 -8.58
C ARG A 19 21.92 6.41 -8.08
N ARG A 20 22.57 5.86 -7.06
CA ARG A 20 23.86 6.36 -6.58
C ARG A 20 25.05 5.87 -7.42
N GLY A 21 24.78 5.20 -8.55
CA GLY A 21 25.80 4.71 -9.48
C GLY A 21 26.38 3.35 -9.10
N TYR A 22 25.81 2.64 -8.12
CA TYR A 22 26.25 1.29 -7.81
C TYR A 22 25.72 0.29 -8.84
N GLN A 23 26.57 -0.66 -9.24
CA GLN A 23 26.10 -1.90 -9.88
C GLN A 23 25.42 -2.75 -8.81
N VAL A 24 24.12 -3.01 -8.97
CA VAL A 24 23.29 -3.71 -7.98
C VAL A 24 22.87 -5.07 -8.52
N GLU A 25 23.12 -6.11 -7.73
CA GLU A 25 22.58 -7.45 -7.97
C GLU A 25 21.55 -7.76 -6.88
N VAL A 26 20.38 -8.23 -7.29
CA VAL A 26 19.28 -8.59 -6.38
C VAL A 26 19.04 -10.09 -6.48
N TYR A 27 19.11 -10.77 -5.35
CA TYR A 27 18.85 -12.20 -5.24
C TYR A 27 17.57 -12.41 -4.42
N GLU A 28 16.59 -13.13 -4.97
CA GLU A 28 15.34 -13.48 -4.28
C GLU A 28 15.16 -15.00 -4.32
N LEU A 29 14.72 -15.57 -3.20
CA LEU A 29 14.50 -17.00 -3.08
C LEU A 29 13.30 -17.46 -3.92
N ARG A 30 12.24 -16.64 -3.95
CA ARG A 30 11.01 -16.95 -4.67
C ARG A 30 11.18 -16.73 -6.18
N PRO A 31 10.48 -17.52 -7.01
CA PRO A 31 10.43 -17.25 -8.45
C PRO A 31 9.79 -15.89 -8.76
N ASP A 32 10.06 -15.37 -9.95
CA ASP A 32 9.50 -14.09 -10.39
C ASP A 32 7.98 -14.15 -10.51
N LEU A 33 7.28 -13.44 -9.64
CA LEU A 33 5.82 -13.38 -9.59
C LEU A 33 5.19 -12.68 -10.80
N ARG A 34 6.00 -12.01 -11.63
CA ARG A 34 5.55 -11.36 -12.88
C ARG A 34 5.43 -12.37 -14.03
N ASP A 35 6.08 -13.52 -13.92
CA ASP A 35 6.00 -14.57 -14.94
C ASP A 35 4.66 -15.31 -14.82
N PRO A 36 3.77 -15.22 -15.82
CA PRO A 36 2.44 -15.83 -15.76
C PRO A 36 2.48 -17.37 -15.61
N ARG A 37 3.61 -18.01 -15.95
CA ARG A 37 3.82 -19.46 -15.82
C ARG A 37 4.07 -19.90 -14.38
N ILE A 38 4.48 -18.98 -13.51
CA ILE A 38 4.73 -19.18 -12.07
C ILE A 38 3.43 -19.01 -11.26
N VAL A 39 2.41 -18.38 -11.84
CA VAL A 39 1.10 -18.07 -11.21
C VAL A 39 0.03 -19.19 -11.31
N PRO A 40 0.30 -20.52 -11.23
CA PRO A 40 -0.76 -21.50 -10.97
C PRO A 40 -0.98 -21.84 -9.48
N LEU A 41 -2.23 -21.62 -9.04
CA LEU A 41 -3.02 -22.29 -7.98
C LEU A 41 -2.61 -22.20 -6.49
N ASN A 42 -1.33 -22.14 -6.12
CA ASN A 42 -0.95 -22.35 -4.71
C ASN A 42 -0.13 -21.20 -4.05
N PHE A 43 0.26 -20.18 -4.80
CA PHE A 43 0.85 -18.97 -4.22
C PHE A 43 -0.25 -18.11 -3.60
N THR A 44 -0.48 -18.37 -2.31
CA THR A 44 -1.10 -17.52 -1.29
C THR A 44 -1.51 -16.14 -1.79
N LYS A 45 -2.82 -15.88 -1.83
CA LYS A 45 -3.40 -14.55 -2.08
C LYS A 45 -2.58 -13.51 -1.32
N SER A 46 -2.01 -12.54 -2.03
CA SER A 46 -1.39 -11.39 -1.39
C SER A 46 -2.43 -10.73 -0.48
N ILE A 47 -2.01 -10.36 0.73
CA ILE A 47 -2.84 -9.54 1.59
C ILE A 47 -2.62 -8.07 1.22
N ASN A 48 -3.66 -7.27 1.42
CA ASN A 48 -3.53 -5.83 1.28
C ASN A 48 -2.61 -5.30 2.39
N LEU A 49 -1.85 -4.26 2.07
CA LEU A 49 -1.00 -3.53 3.01
C LEU A 49 -1.43 -2.07 3.05
N ALA A 50 -1.35 -1.47 4.23
CA ALA A 50 -1.57 -0.04 4.40
C ALA A 50 -0.27 0.73 4.07
N LEU A 51 -0.32 1.59 3.06
CA LEU A 51 0.77 2.50 2.74
C LEU A 51 0.61 3.80 3.56
N SER A 52 1.56 4.05 4.47
CA SER A 52 1.57 5.27 5.31
C SER A 52 2.40 6.39 4.69
N GLU A 53 2.30 7.61 5.25
CA GLU A 53 3.08 8.78 4.81
C GLU A 53 4.59 8.50 4.76
N ARG A 54 5.12 7.72 5.72
CA ARG A 54 6.55 7.35 5.70
C ARG A 54 6.94 6.53 4.47
N GLY A 55 6.08 5.59 4.06
CA GLY A 55 6.29 4.78 2.87
C GLY A 55 6.17 5.61 1.60
N ILE A 56 5.14 6.47 1.53
CA ILE A 56 4.95 7.44 0.44
C ILE A 56 6.20 8.32 0.30
N ASN A 57 6.70 8.87 1.40
CA ASN A 57 7.88 9.73 1.39
C ASN A 57 9.16 8.98 0.97
N ALA A 58 9.33 7.74 1.44
CA ALA A 58 10.47 6.91 1.05
C ALA A 58 10.47 6.60 -0.46
N ILE A 59 9.30 6.33 -1.05
CA ILE A 59 9.15 6.12 -2.50
C ILE A 59 9.40 7.43 -3.25
N ARG A 60 8.84 8.55 -2.79
CA ARG A 60 9.04 9.89 -3.38
C ARG A 60 10.51 10.25 -3.51
N HIS A 61 11.30 9.97 -2.49
CA HIS A 61 12.74 10.27 -2.47
C HIS A 61 13.60 9.28 -3.30
N ALA A 62 13.02 8.21 -3.84
CA ALA A 62 13.71 7.41 -4.85
C ALA A 62 13.85 8.19 -6.18
N ASP A 63 13.15 9.32 -6.34
CA ASP A 63 13.28 10.28 -7.45
C ASP A 63 13.10 9.63 -8.84
N LEU A 64 12.39 8.50 -8.89
CA LEU A 64 11.99 7.87 -10.13
C LEU A 64 10.69 8.51 -10.59
N PRO A 65 10.66 9.14 -11.78
CA PRO A 65 9.43 9.64 -12.36
C PRO A 65 8.38 8.53 -12.38
N ASP A 66 7.14 8.89 -12.09
CA ASP A 66 5.95 8.03 -12.17
C ASP A 66 5.83 6.89 -11.15
N LEU A 67 6.92 6.40 -10.53
CA LEU A 67 6.86 5.28 -9.57
C LEU A 67 5.84 5.51 -8.44
N LEU A 68 5.83 6.71 -7.86
CA LEU A 68 4.87 7.04 -6.80
C LEU A 68 3.44 7.10 -7.34
N GLN A 69 3.23 7.67 -8.53
CA GLN A 69 1.92 7.77 -9.16
C GLN A 69 1.35 6.39 -9.48
N ASP A 70 2.17 5.49 -10.04
CA ASP A 70 1.78 4.12 -10.36
C ASP A 70 1.35 3.34 -9.12
N ILE A 71 2.14 3.43 -8.04
CA ILE A 71 1.81 2.78 -6.76
C ILE A 71 0.51 3.34 -6.18
N LEU A 72 0.35 4.67 -6.15
CA LEU A 72 -0.86 5.30 -5.63
C LEU A 72 -2.10 5.04 -6.51
N GLY A 73 -1.93 4.92 -7.83
CA GLY A 73 -3.01 4.57 -8.77
C GLY A 73 -3.57 3.17 -8.55
N ALA A 74 -2.76 2.25 -7.98
CA ALA A 74 -3.17 0.92 -7.56
C ALA A 74 -3.71 0.86 -6.12
N CYS A 75 -3.62 1.94 -5.33
CA CYS A 75 -4.06 1.98 -3.94
C CYS A 75 -5.53 2.40 -3.81
N VAL A 76 -6.18 1.94 -2.72
CA VAL A 76 -7.49 2.44 -2.28
C VAL A 76 -7.30 3.38 -1.08
N PRO A 77 -7.76 4.65 -1.13
CA PRO A 77 -7.64 5.57 -0.01
C PRO A 77 -8.39 5.10 1.24
N MET A 78 -7.72 5.09 2.39
CA MET A 78 -8.34 4.84 3.69
C MET A 78 -8.41 6.14 4.49
N ARG A 79 -9.61 6.73 4.62
CA ARG A 79 -9.82 8.01 5.32
C ARG A 79 -9.97 7.86 6.83
N GLY A 80 -10.37 6.68 7.27
CA GLY A 80 -10.64 6.34 8.65
C GLY A 80 -10.76 4.84 8.83
N ARG A 81 -11.12 4.45 10.05
CA ARG A 81 -11.45 3.08 10.43
C ARG A 81 -12.94 2.98 10.79
N MET A 82 -13.52 1.82 10.55
CA MET A 82 -14.83 1.48 11.11
C MET A 82 -14.63 0.78 12.44
N ILE A 83 -15.26 1.29 13.50
CA ILE A 83 -15.25 0.67 14.82
C ILE A 83 -16.48 -0.21 14.93
N HIS A 84 -16.28 -1.52 15.05
CA HIS A 84 -17.35 -2.48 15.33
C HIS A 84 -17.35 -2.83 16.82
N GLY A 85 -18.50 -2.75 17.48
CA GLY A 85 -18.62 -3.04 18.91
C GLY A 85 -19.96 -3.67 19.29
N LYS A 86 -20.08 -4.00 20.58
CA LYS A 86 -21.28 -4.63 21.16
C LYS A 86 -21.66 -3.90 22.45
N LYS A 87 -22.91 -3.45 22.53
CA LYS A 87 -23.47 -2.80 23.73
C LYS A 87 -23.70 -3.83 24.85
N PRO A 88 -23.83 -3.40 26.12
CA PRO A 88 -24.21 -4.29 27.22
C PRO A 88 -25.54 -5.03 26.98
N SER A 89 -26.47 -4.41 26.24
CA SER A 89 -27.74 -5.04 25.82
C SER A 89 -27.57 -6.17 24.80
N GLY A 90 -26.36 -6.41 24.30
CA GLY A 90 -26.05 -7.39 23.26
C GLY A 90 -26.17 -6.87 21.84
N ALA A 91 -26.73 -5.67 21.64
CA ALA A 91 -26.85 -5.05 20.32
C ALA A 91 -25.48 -4.70 19.72
N LEU A 92 -25.26 -5.06 18.45
CA LEU A 92 -24.08 -4.67 17.68
C LEU A 92 -24.18 -3.21 17.25
N TYR A 93 -23.04 -2.54 17.09
CA TYR A 93 -22.97 -1.21 16.51
C TYR A 93 -21.72 -1.06 15.65
N GLU A 94 -21.78 -0.13 14.70
CA GLU A 94 -20.64 0.31 13.93
C GLU A 94 -20.59 1.85 13.89
N VAL A 95 -19.39 2.42 14.04
CA VAL A 95 -19.18 3.87 14.03
C VAL A 95 -17.94 4.20 13.21
N PRO A 96 -18.05 5.06 12.18
CA PRO A 96 -16.88 5.51 11.44
C PRO A 96 -16.04 6.45 12.31
N GLN A 97 -14.71 6.31 12.25
CA GLN A 97 -13.76 7.18 12.89
C GLN A 97 -12.65 7.56 11.91
N ASP A 98 -12.52 8.84 11.60
CA ASP A 98 -11.45 9.34 10.73
C ASP A 98 -10.07 9.19 11.37
N PHE A 99 -9.02 8.98 10.55
CA PHE A 99 -7.65 8.82 11.05
C PHE A 99 -7.04 10.14 11.54
N ASP A 100 -7.54 11.29 11.07
CA ASP A 100 -7.07 12.60 11.48
C ASP A 100 -8.14 13.33 12.31
N VAL A 101 -7.74 13.85 13.47
CA VAL A 101 -8.55 14.75 14.30
C VAL A 101 -8.74 16.13 13.65
N HIS A 102 -7.94 16.46 12.64
CA HIS A 102 -7.98 17.72 11.88
C HIS A 102 -8.50 17.57 10.43
N GLY A 103 -8.98 16.38 10.03
CA GLY A 103 -9.58 16.16 8.70
C GLY A 103 -8.64 16.22 7.49
N ARG A 104 -7.31 16.24 7.69
CA ARG A 104 -6.30 16.17 6.62
C ARG A 104 -6.10 14.72 6.21
N VAL A 105 -6.75 14.33 5.12
CA VAL A 105 -6.44 13.07 4.43
C VAL A 105 -5.21 13.31 3.54
N SER A 106 -4.10 12.61 3.78
CA SER A 106 -2.84 12.71 2.99
C SER A 106 -2.94 12.28 1.52
N LEU A 107 -4.15 12.07 0.98
CA LEU A 107 -4.36 11.69 -0.40
C LEU A 107 -5.14 12.79 -1.11
N LEU A 108 -4.42 13.58 -1.90
CA LEU A 108 -5.01 14.42 -2.94
C LEU A 108 -6.03 13.57 -3.72
N PRO A 109 -7.28 14.04 -3.89
CA PRO A 109 -8.26 13.29 -4.64
C PRO A 109 -7.76 13.12 -6.08
N LEU A 110 -7.59 11.87 -6.52
CA LEU A 110 -7.44 11.58 -7.94
C LEU A 110 -8.73 12.05 -8.64
N PRO A 111 -8.65 12.88 -9.69
CA PRO A 111 -9.84 13.39 -10.37
C PRO A 111 -10.68 12.23 -10.92
N GLY A 112 -11.97 12.21 -10.59
CA GLY A 112 -12.97 11.31 -11.19
C GLY A 112 -13.43 10.11 -10.37
N ARG A 113 -12.88 9.80 -9.19
CA ARG A 113 -13.38 8.69 -8.35
C ARG A 113 -14.16 9.18 -7.13
N ARG A 114 -15.50 9.09 -7.17
CA ARG A 114 -16.37 9.23 -5.99
C ARG A 114 -16.32 7.94 -5.19
N TYR A 115 -15.61 7.93 -4.07
CA TYR A 115 -15.66 6.83 -3.12
C TYR A 115 -16.85 7.05 -2.19
N HIS A 116 -17.93 6.31 -2.41
CA HIS A 116 -19.04 6.26 -1.46
C HIS A 116 -18.57 5.52 -0.20
N PHE A 117 -18.60 6.21 0.94
CA PHE A 117 -18.74 5.50 2.21
C PHE A 117 -20.03 4.71 2.10
N MET A 118 -19.93 3.38 2.19
CA MET A 118 -21.10 2.51 2.28
C MET A 118 -21.70 2.69 3.67
N GLN A 119 -22.34 3.84 3.91
CA GLN A 119 -23.30 4.02 4.99
C GLN A 119 -24.49 3.17 4.60
N ARG A 120 -24.57 1.95 5.13
CA ARG A 120 -25.82 1.19 5.03
C ARG A 120 -26.86 1.95 5.87
N PRO A 121 -28.04 2.28 5.32
CA PRO A 121 -29.14 2.75 6.14
C PRO A 121 -29.60 1.60 7.05
N ASN A 122 -30.00 1.97 8.27
CA ASN A 122 -30.64 1.08 9.26
C ASN A 122 -31.87 0.39 8.68
#